data_AF-A0AAU6DIX3-F1
#
_entry.id   AF-A0AAU6DIX3-F1
#
_cell.length_a   1.000
_cell.length_b   1.000
_cell.length_c   1.000
_cell.angle_alpha   90.00
_cell.angle_beta   90.00
_cell.angle_gamma   90.00
#
_symmetry.space_group_name_H-M   'P 1'
#
loop_
_entity.id
_entity.type
_entity.pdbx_description
1 polymer ?
#
loop_
_entity_poly.entity_id
_entity_poly.type
_entity_poly.pdbx_seq_one_letter_code
_entity_poly.pdbx_strand_id
1 'polypeptide(L)'
;MSSTSRPLPAPLRKEAESFYQNDLSSARLHDGPVAQRATTAMGAQAMTVGTHIFLPPEALGNMSLMGHELGHVSENLKGTRETGDTNSAGVTVTDPNQNSEQKAERDGAAFAASVGSAPSVVAQRAVDEVLDDTVQRAVPGGAADEAVERKDEEAAG
;
A
#
# COMPACT_ATOMS: atom_id res chain seq x y z
N MET A 1 17.50 -23.00 -7.64
CA MET A 1 16.33 -23.87 -7.89
C MET A 1 15.12 -22.96 -7.99
N SER A 2 14.32 -23.05 -9.06
CA SER A 2 13.10 -22.25 -9.19
C SER A 2 11.97 -22.90 -8.37
N SER A 3 11.18 -22.09 -7.67
CA SER A 3 9.94 -22.55 -7.03
C SER A 3 8.81 -22.46 -8.05
N THR A 4 8.02 -23.53 -8.22
CA THR A 4 6.81 -23.47 -9.05
C THR A 4 5.87 -22.39 -8.51
N SER A 5 5.36 -21.55 -9.41
CA SER A 5 4.43 -20.48 -9.06
C SER A 5 3.11 -20.66 -9.80
N ARG A 6 2.05 -20.11 -9.22
CA ARG A 6 0.73 -20.00 -9.86
C ARG A 6 0.15 -18.61 -9.64
N PRO A 7 -0.75 -18.14 -10.52
CA PRO A 7 -1.54 -16.95 -10.22
C PRO A 7 -2.34 -17.12 -8.92
N LEU A 8 -2.67 -16.01 -8.26
CA LEU A 8 -3.61 -16.03 -7.15
C LEU A 8 -4.95 -16.67 -7.59
N PRO A 9 -5.60 -17.48 -6.72
CA PRO A 9 -6.97 -17.91 -6.94
C PRO A 9 -7.87 -16.74 -7.31
N ALA A 10 -8.67 -16.88 -8.36
CA ALA A 10 -9.47 -15.77 -8.89
C ALA A 10 -10.40 -15.10 -7.84
N PRO A 11 -11.07 -15.82 -6.93
CA PRO A 11 -11.86 -15.19 -5.87
C PRO A 11 -11.01 -14.34 -4.94
N LEU A 12 -9.90 -14.90 -4.43
CA LEU A 12 -8.97 -14.20 -3.54
C LEU A 12 -8.39 -12.94 -4.21
N ARG A 13 -7.98 -13.05 -5.47
CA ARG A 13 -7.44 -11.91 -6.22
C ARG A 13 -8.47 -10.77 -6.31
N LYS A 14 -9.71 -11.08 -6.69
CA LYS A 14 -10.76 -10.05 -6.84
C LYS A 14 -11.08 -9.36 -5.51
N GLU A 15 -11.17 -10.14 -4.43
CA GLU A 15 -11.40 -9.62 -3.09
C GLU A 15 -10.27 -8.69 -2.67
N ALA A 16 -9.01 -9.12 -2.84
CA ALA A 16 -7.84 -8.34 -2.51
C ALA A 16 -7.69 -7.08 -3.38
N GLU A 17 -7.97 -7.16 -4.68
CA GLU A 17 -7.96 -6.00 -5.59
C GLU A 17 -8.99 -4.95 -5.16
N SER A 18 -10.19 -5.39 -4.77
CA SER A 18 -11.23 -4.50 -4.23
C SER A 18 -10.81 -3.88 -2.90
N PHE A 19 -10.22 -4.68 -2.00
CA PHE A 19 -9.81 -4.26 -0.67
C PHE A 19 -8.66 -3.25 -0.69
N TYR A 20 -7.63 -3.52 -1.51
CA TYR A 20 -6.42 -2.71 -1.64
C TYR A 20 -6.49 -1.62 -2.71
N GLN A 21 -7.55 -1.62 -3.54
CA GLN A 21 -7.72 -0.70 -4.67
C GLN A 21 -6.49 -0.66 -5.59
N ASN A 22 -5.93 -1.83 -5.87
CA ASN A 22 -4.70 -1.99 -6.66
C ASN A 22 -4.80 -3.24 -7.55
N ASP A 23 -4.13 -3.24 -8.71
CA ASP A 23 -4.11 -4.39 -9.63
C ASP A 23 -3.09 -5.44 -9.15
N LEU A 24 -3.59 -6.61 -8.72
CA LEU A 24 -2.79 -7.71 -8.21
C LEU A 24 -2.65 -8.85 -9.24
N SER A 25 -2.95 -8.62 -10.51
CA SER A 25 -2.87 -9.61 -11.59
C SER A 25 -1.44 -10.16 -11.82
N SER A 26 -0.43 -9.37 -11.46
CA SER A 26 0.98 -9.74 -11.51
C SER A 26 1.43 -10.61 -10.33
N ALA A 27 0.60 -10.74 -9.29
CA ALA A 27 0.95 -11.51 -8.10
C ALA A 27 1.07 -13.01 -8.38
N ARG A 28 2.07 -13.63 -7.77
CA ARG A 28 2.38 -15.06 -7.92
C ARG A 28 2.47 -15.72 -6.57
N LEU A 29 1.81 -16.85 -6.43
CA LEU A 29 1.80 -17.67 -5.23
C LEU A 29 2.68 -18.89 -5.43
N HIS A 30 3.56 -19.13 -4.46
CA HIS A 30 4.42 -20.29 -4.34
C HIS A 30 4.02 -21.06 -3.09
N ASP A 31 3.41 -22.23 -3.29
CA ASP A 31 2.95 -23.14 -2.23
C ASP A 31 3.61 -24.53 -2.31
N GLY A 32 4.62 -24.68 -3.17
CA GLY A 32 5.34 -25.94 -3.33
C GLY A 32 6.43 -26.20 -2.27
N PRO A 33 7.08 -27.39 -2.30
CA PRO A 33 8.11 -27.76 -1.33
C PRO A 33 9.32 -26.81 -1.27
N VAL A 34 9.62 -26.10 -2.37
CA VAL A 34 10.68 -25.07 -2.39
C VAL A 34 10.26 -23.85 -1.57
N ALA A 35 9.00 -23.43 -1.66
CA ALA A 35 8.46 -22.32 -0.88
C ALA A 35 8.46 -22.64 0.61
N GLN A 36 8.00 -23.85 0.99
CA GLN A 36 8.02 -24.31 2.37
C GLN A 36 9.44 -24.34 2.96
N ARG A 37 10.43 -24.80 2.20
CA ARG A 37 11.84 -24.75 2.63
C ARG A 37 12.35 -23.32 2.77
N ALA A 38 11.96 -22.42 1.87
CA ALA A 38 12.36 -21.01 1.92
C ALA A 38 11.79 -20.33 3.18
N THR A 39 10.49 -20.46 3.44
CA THR A 39 9.86 -19.88 4.63
C THR A 39 10.43 -20.48 5.91
N THR A 40 10.66 -21.79 5.94
CA THR A 40 11.29 -22.46 7.10
C THR A 40 12.73 -21.99 7.34
N ALA A 41 13.54 -21.87 6.29
CA ALA A 41 14.92 -21.39 6.41
C ALA A 41 14.99 -19.94 6.92
N MET A 42 13.96 -19.15 6.63
CA MET A 42 13.81 -17.77 7.09
C MET A 42 13.12 -17.66 8.46
N GLY A 43 12.61 -18.77 9.02
CA GLY A 43 11.84 -18.77 10.26
C GLY A 43 10.48 -18.06 10.17
N ALA A 44 9.92 -17.95 8.97
CA ALA A 44 8.68 -17.21 8.69
C ALA A 44 7.50 -18.14 8.35
N GLN A 45 6.27 -17.69 8.60
CA GLN A 45 5.06 -18.43 8.21
C GLN A 45 4.70 -18.22 6.74
N ALA A 46 4.95 -17.02 6.22
CA ALA A 46 4.88 -16.64 4.82
C ALA A 46 5.91 -15.54 4.57
N MET A 47 6.16 -15.22 3.30
CA MET A 47 7.01 -14.10 2.92
C MET A 47 6.64 -13.58 1.54
N THR A 48 6.85 -12.28 1.32
CA THR A 48 6.65 -11.61 0.05
C THR A 48 7.96 -11.08 -0.50
N VAL A 49 8.24 -11.34 -1.78
CA VAL A 49 9.40 -10.82 -2.51
C VAL A 49 8.91 -10.20 -3.82
N GLY A 50 8.86 -8.87 -3.88
CA GLY A 50 8.25 -8.15 -4.99
C GLY A 50 6.77 -8.50 -5.11
N THR A 51 6.39 -9.18 -6.19
CA THR A 51 5.00 -9.66 -6.42
C THR A 51 4.83 -11.15 -6.13
N HIS A 52 5.84 -11.80 -5.56
CA HIS A 52 5.85 -13.23 -5.29
C HIS A 52 5.61 -13.52 -3.82
N ILE A 53 4.60 -14.30 -3.51
CA ILE A 53 4.24 -14.73 -2.16
C ILE A 53 4.66 -16.18 -2.00
N PHE A 54 5.41 -16.49 -0.96
CA PHE A 54 5.85 -17.83 -0.59
C PHE A 54 5.22 -18.18 0.74
N LEU A 55 4.49 -19.29 0.78
CA LEU A 55 3.87 -19.79 2.00
C LEU A 55 3.70 -21.29 1.88
N PRO A 56 3.68 -22.03 3.00
CA PRO A 56 3.40 -23.46 2.95
C PRO A 56 1.88 -23.69 2.72
N PRO A 57 1.46 -24.80 2.09
CA PRO A 57 0.05 -25.06 1.74
C PRO A 57 -0.94 -24.88 2.89
N GLU A 58 -0.54 -25.24 4.11
CA GLU A 58 -1.30 -25.11 5.34
C GLU A 58 -1.64 -23.65 5.71
N ALA A 59 -0.83 -22.69 5.26
CA ALA A 59 -1.04 -21.27 5.53
C ALA A 59 -2.03 -20.60 4.56
N LEU A 60 -2.43 -21.26 3.47
CA LEU A 60 -3.38 -20.70 2.48
C LEU A 60 -4.75 -20.34 3.08
N GLY A 61 -5.17 -21.04 4.13
CA GLY A 61 -6.45 -20.78 4.79
C GLY A 61 -6.39 -19.63 5.79
N ASN A 62 -5.21 -19.11 6.13
CA ASN A 62 -5.07 -18.00 7.07
C ASN A 62 -5.24 -16.68 6.32
N MET A 63 -6.48 -16.17 6.29
CA MET A 63 -6.78 -14.91 5.61
C MET A 63 -6.08 -13.70 6.22
N SER A 64 -5.76 -13.72 7.52
CA SER A 64 -5.03 -12.61 8.16
C SER A 64 -3.61 -12.54 7.62
N LEU A 65 -2.93 -13.68 7.58
CA LEU A 65 -1.60 -13.79 7.00
C LEU A 65 -1.63 -13.49 5.49
N MET A 66 -2.65 -13.99 4.78
CA MET A 66 -2.77 -13.73 3.36
C MET A 66 -3.00 -12.24 3.06
N GLY A 67 -3.85 -11.58 3.84
CA GLY A 67 -4.04 -10.15 3.79
C GLY A 67 -2.73 -9.40 4.03
N HIS A 68 -1.98 -9.78 5.07
CA HIS A 68 -0.66 -9.20 5.38
C HIS A 68 0.30 -9.27 4.18
N GLU A 69 0.51 -10.46 3.60
CA GLU A 69 1.39 -10.63 2.43
C GLU A 69 0.90 -9.86 1.19
N LEU A 70 -0.41 -9.80 0.97
CA LEU A 70 -0.98 -9.02 -0.13
C LEU A 70 -0.83 -7.51 0.08
N GLY A 71 -0.76 -7.06 1.33
CA GLY A 71 -0.40 -5.68 1.68
C GLY A 71 0.99 -5.34 1.14
N HIS A 72 1.98 -6.19 1.42
CA HIS A 72 3.34 -6.05 0.88
C HIS A 72 3.37 -6.04 -0.65
N VAL A 73 2.63 -6.93 -1.31
CA VAL A 73 2.54 -6.93 -2.78
C VAL A 73 1.96 -5.61 -3.30
N SER A 74 0.90 -5.09 -2.65
CA SER A 74 0.28 -3.83 -3.05
C SER A 74 1.24 -2.65 -2.91
N GLU A 75 2.02 -2.60 -1.83
CA GLU A 75 3.01 -1.55 -1.59
C GLU A 75 4.20 -1.64 -2.55
N ASN A 76 4.70 -2.86 -2.81
CA ASN A 76 5.74 -3.11 -3.81
C ASN A 76 5.32 -2.67 -5.22
N LEU A 77 4.05 -2.89 -5.60
CA LEU A 77 3.51 -2.46 -6.89
C LEU A 77 3.36 -0.94 -7.00
N LYS A 78 3.10 -0.24 -5.89
CA LYS A 78 3.10 1.22 -5.82
C LYS A 78 4.51 1.80 -5.84
N GLY A 79 5.55 0.97 -5.81
CA GLY A 79 6.94 1.39 -5.77
C GLY A 79 7.36 1.96 -4.41
N THR A 80 6.57 1.73 -3.36
CA THR A 80 6.95 2.08 -1.99
C THR A 80 8.13 1.21 -1.60
N ARG A 81 9.27 1.82 -1.28
CA ARG A 81 10.45 1.07 -0.90
C ARG A 81 10.31 0.60 0.54
N GLU A 82 10.10 -0.68 0.72
CA GLU A 82 10.24 -1.33 2.01
C GLU A 82 11.65 -1.11 2.56
N THR A 83 11.76 -0.37 3.66
CA THR A 83 13.01 -0.24 4.42
C THR A 83 13.22 -1.50 5.24
N GLY A 84 13.69 -2.56 4.58
CA GLY A 84 14.19 -3.76 5.24
C GLY A 84 15.67 -3.97 4.96
N ASP A 85 16.32 -4.76 5.79
CA ASP A 85 17.70 -5.17 5.57
C ASP A 85 17.72 -6.26 4.50
N THR A 86 18.50 -6.04 3.44
CA THR A 86 18.74 -7.08 2.45
C THR A 86 19.67 -8.11 3.05
N ASN A 87 19.17 -9.32 3.29
CA ASN A 87 20.02 -10.40 3.76
C ASN A 87 21.00 -10.84 2.66
N SER A 88 21.97 -11.70 3.02
CA SER A 88 22.98 -12.22 2.08
C SER A 88 22.41 -13.00 0.88
N ALA A 89 21.10 -13.30 0.88
CA ALA A 89 20.39 -13.94 -0.22
C ALA A 89 19.68 -12.95 -1.16
N GLY A 90 19.83 -11.64 -0.95
CA GLY A 90 19.17 -10.62 -1.76
C GLY A 90 17.69 -10.41 -1.44
N VAL A 91 17.23 -10.92 -0.29
CA VAL A 91 15.85 -10.76 0.18
C VAL A 91 15.80 -9.63 1.19
N THR A 92 14.94 -8.64 0.95
CA THR A 92 14.61 -7.60 1.93
C THR A 92 13.81 -8.22 3.06
N VAL A 93 14.38 -8.22 4.27
CA VAL A 93 13.71 -8.62 5.51
C VAL A 93 13.40 -7.35 6.29
N THR A 94 12.12 -7.09 6.48
CA THR A 94 11.61 -5.93 7.23
C THR A 94 11.53 -6.27 8.73
N ASP A 95 11.95 -5.32 9.58
CA ASP A 95 11.83 -5.47 11.04
C ASP A 95 10.35 -5.33 11.44
N PRO A 96 9.80 -6.18 12.33
CA PRO A 96 8.39 -6.15 12.75
C PRO A 96 7.90 -4.80 13.28
N ASN A 97 8.80 -3.94 13.76
CA ASN A 97 8.47 -2.62 14.29
C ASN A 97 8.40 -1.54 13.20
N GLN A 98 8.76 -1.86 11.96
CA GLN A 98 8.68 -0.92 10.85
C GLN A 98 7.22 -0.58 10.52
N ASN A 99 7.02 0.63 10.01
CA ASN A 99 5.68 1.12 9.71
C ASN A 99 4.94 0.23 8.70
N SER A 100 5.64 -0.36 7.74
CA SER A 100 5.04 -1.27 6.75
C SER A 100 4.55 -2.57 7.38
N GLU A 101 5.33 -3.19 8.26
CA GLU A 101 4.90 -4.39 9.01
C GLU A 101 3.65 -4.12 9.86
N GLN A 102 3.62 -3.00 10.59
CA GLN A 102 2.44 -2.61 11.36
C GLN A 102 1.21 -2.29 10.48
N LYS A 103 1.44 -1.86 9.24
CA LYS A 103 0.39 -1.54 8.27
C LYS A 103 -0.16 -2.81 7.64
N ALA A 104 0.72 -3.71 7.21
CA ALA A 104 0.40 -5.04 6.72
C ALA A 104 -0.33 -5.88 7.78
N GLU A 105 0.05 -5.79 9.06
CA GLU A 105 -0.65 -6.46 10.16
C GLU A 105 -2.10 -5.96 10.30
N ARG A 106 -2.31 -4.63 10.30
CA ARG A 106 -3.65 -4.03 10.38
C ARG A 106 -4.51 -4.37 9.17
N ASP A 107 -3.93 -4.33 7.99
CA ASP A 107 -4.61 -4.68 6.75
C ASP A 107 -4.96 -6.17 6.72
N GLY A 108 -4.07 -7.04 7.19
CA GLY A 108 -4.29 -8.48 7.34
C GLY A 108 -5.47 -8.78 8.25
N ALA A 109 -5.50 -8.19 9.44
CA ALA A 109 -6.60 -8.35 10.39
C ALA A 109 -7.94 -7.87 9.80
N ALA A 110 -7.94 -6.73 9.09
CA ALA A 110 -9.13 -6.19 8.44
C ALA A 110 -9.60 -7.05 7.25
N PHE A 111 -8.67 -7.62 6.48
CA PHE A 111 -8.97 -8.55 5.39
C PHE A 111 -9.61 -9.84 5.91
N ALA A 112 -9.06 -10.42 6.98
CA ALA A 112 -9.65 -11.59 7.64
C ALA A 112 -11.06 -11.32 8.21
N ALA A 113 -11.34 -10.08 8.61
CA ALA A 113 -12.65 -9.63 9.07
C ALA A 113 -13.59 -9.23 7.92
N SER A 114 -13.18 -9.38 6.65
CA SER A 114 -13.94 -9.01 5.46
C SER A 114 -14.40 -7.54 5.45
N VAL A 115 -13.56 -6.65 5.97
CA VAL A 115 -13.77 -5.20 5.88
C VAL A 115 -13.66 -4.78 4.42
N GLY A 116 -14.49 -3.83 3.97
CA GLY A 116 -14.58 -3.47 2.54
C GLY A 116 -13.37 -2.74 1.96
N SER A 117 -12.46 -2.21 2.77
CA SER A 117 -11.25 -1.50 2.30
C SER A 117 -10.13 -1.56 3.33
N ALA A 118 -8.88 -1.59 2.84
CA ALA A 118 -7.70 -1.62 3.70
C ALA A 118 -7.58 -0.31 4.51
N PRO A 119 -7.36 -0.37 5.84
CA PRO A 119 -7.06 0.80 6.67
C PRO A 119 -5.96 1.69 6.08
N SER A 120 -4.95 1.04 5.54
CA SER A 120 -3.88 1.56 4.68
C SER A 120 -4.31 2.46 3.52
N VAL A 121 -5.35 2.07 2.78
CA VAL A 121 -5.89 2.83 1.64
C VAL A 121 -6.73 4.02 2.12
N VAL A 122 -7.50 3.82 3.20
CA VAL A 122 -8.30 4.89 3.81
C VAL A 122 -7.38 6.00 4.36
N ALA A 123 -6.29 5.61 5.02
CA ALA A 123 -5.29 6.56 5.52
C ALA A 123 -4.58 7.32 4.37
N GLN A 124 -4.26 6.63 3.27
CA GLN A 124 -3.68 7.26 2.07
C GLN A 124 -4.62 8.32 1.46
N ARG A 125 -5.92 8.03 1.34
CA ARG A 125 -6.90 9.01 0.83
C ARG A 125 -6.99 10.25 1.72
N ALA A 126 -6.99 10.08 3.03
CA ALA A 126 -7.05 11.21 3.95
C ALA A 126 -5.82 12.14 3.83
N VAL A 127 -4.63 11.59 3.54
CA VAL A 127 -3.44 12.44 3.33
C VAL A 127 -3.44 13.12 1.97
N ASP A 128 -3.87 12.44 0.90
CA ASP A 128 -4.01 13.05 -0.44
C ASP A 128 -5.03 14.21 -0.42
N GLU A 129 -6.16 14.06 0.26
CA GLU A 129 -7.20 15.11 0.36
C GLU A 129 -6.70 16.34 1.13
N VAL A 130 -5.92 16.14 2.20
CA VAL A 130 -5.30 17.25 2.95
C VAL A 130 -4.22 17.94 2.12
N LEU A 131 -3.44 17.18 1.34
CA LEU A 131 -2.42 17.75 0.44
C LEU A 131 -3.06 18.55 -0.69
N ASP A 132 -4.18 18.09 -1.27
CA ASP A 132 -4.91 18.80 -2.31
C ASP A 132 -5.54 20.12 -1.78
N ASP A 133 -6.16 20.10 -0.59
CA ASP A 133 -6.69 21.31 0.07
C ASP A 133 -5.59 22.34 0.41
N THR A 134 -4.41 21.85 0.83
CA THR A 134 -3.26 22.72 1.13
C THR A 134 -2.68 23.37 -0.13
N VAL A 135 -2.68 22.66 -1.27
CA VAL A 135 -2.23 23.19 -2.57
C VAL A 135 -3.23 24.20 -3.14
N GLN A 136 -4.53 23.96 -3.01
CA GLN A 136 -5.57 24.91 -3.45
C GLN A 136 -5.54 26.23 -2.66
N ARG A 137 -5.12 26.21 -1.40
CA ARG A 137 -5.02 27.41 -0.56
C ARG A 137 -3.77 28.27 -0.83
N ALA A 138 -2.80 27.77 -1.60
CA ALA A 138 -1.52 28.42 -1.86
C ALA A 138 -1.47 29.28 -3.14
N VAL A 139 -2.58 29.39 -3.89
CA VAL A 139 -2.71 30.36 -5.01
C VAL A 139 -3.50 31.59 -4.56
N PRO A 140 -2.84 32.69 -4.10
CA PRO A 140 -3.51 33.97 -3.95
C PRO A 140 -3.86 34.52 -5.34
N GLY A 141 -5.14 34.89 -5.49
CA GLY A 141 -5.74 35.37 -6.73
C GLY A 141 -5.01 36.57 -7.34
N GLY A 142 -4.91 36.55 -8.68
CA GLY A 142 -4.61 37.73 -9.46
C GLY A 142 -5.75 38.74 -9.31
N ALA A 143 -5.51 39.78 -8.53
CA ALA A 143 -6.36 40.95 -8.45
C ALA A 143 -6.31 41.71 -9.79
N ALA A 144 -7.48 41.89 -10.41
CA ALA A 144 -7.67 42.90 -11.44
C ALA A 144 -7.65 44.28 -10.77
N ASP A 145 -6.67 45.08 -11.16
CA ASP A 145 -6.51 46.49 -10.83
C ASP A 145 -7.49 47.31 -11.67
N GLU A 146 -8.50 47.93 -11.05
CA GLU A 146 -9.28 49.04 -11.60
C GLU A 146 -9.89 49.80 -10.40
N ALA A 147 -9.17 50.81 -9.91
CA ALA A 147 -9.68 51.79 -8.95
C ALA A 147 -9.41 53.21 -9.48
N VAL A 148 -10.33 53.71 -10.30
CA VAL A 148 -10.47 55.15 -10.57
C VAL A 148 -11.52 55.68 -9.61
N GLU A 149 -11.07 56.35 -8.54
CA GLU A 149 -11.92 57.30 -7.82
C GLU A 149 -11.08 58.51 -7.39
N ARG A 150 -11.24 59.61 -8.12
CA ARG A 150 -10.82 60.95 -7.67
C ARG A 150 -12.03 61.57 -6.97
N LYS A 151 -11.84 61.89 -5.69
CA LYS A 151 -12.86 62.51 -4.84
C LYS A 151 -12.63 64.02 -4.71
N ASP A 152 -13.67 64.75 -5.11
CA ASP A 152 -14.24 66.03 -4.67
C ASP A 152 -13.39 67.03 -3.85
N GLU A 153 -13.50 68.35 -4.12
CA GLU A 153 -14.51 69.24 -3.49
C GLU A 153 -14.28 70.74 -3.82
N GLU A 154 -15.32 71.55 -3.58
CA GLU A 154 -15.58 72.93 -3.99
C GLU A 154 -14.86 74.08 -3.22
N ALA A 155 -14.83 75.24 -3.91
CA ALA A 155 -15.13 76.64 -3.48
C ALA A 155 -14.07 77.62 -2.89
N ALA A 156 -14.18 78.84 -3.46
CA ALA A 156 -13.97 80.19 -2.94
C ALA A 156 -12.61 80.91 -3.13
N GLY A 157 -12.66 82.00 -3.92
CA GLY A 157 -11.61 83.00 -4.08
C GLY A 157 -11.77 83.80 -5.36
#